data_AF-A0A938ZIK5-F1
#
_entry.id   AF-A0A938ZIK5-F1
#
_cell.length_a   1.000
_cell.length_b   1.000
_cell.length_c   1.000
_cell.angle_alpha   90.00
_cell.angle_beta   90.00
_cell.angle_gamma   90.00
#
_symmetry.space_group_name_H-M   'P 1'
#
loop_
_entity.id
_entity.type
_entity.pdbx_description
1 polymer ?
#
loop_
_entity_poly.entity_id
_entity_poly.type
_entity_poly.pdbx_seq_one_letter_code
_entity_poly.pdbx_strand_id
1 'polypeptide(L)'
;MVESSSLNLSWADLDNTNLSDATLNSANLTEASFKKTNLVRANLSGAILSGANLFEADLSQVNLIQVHFRDTNLQGAKIRGVNLSQKNLSGMNLAEADLGAANLRSVNFRKACLKGANLERADLQQADLMKANLNAANLRKADLTGANLYGANLQDADLTGAIMPDGEVYKPIASEAEIGRQETSLEKVISMTRKVINTDNAPAPVGPYNQAIAASGQFVFIAGQIAIDPRLGDVVYTDDVKKQTEQVLANLEAILTAAGATFEDVVKTTVFLADMNDFAAVNAVYAKYFPENTAPARACVQVSRLPKDVLVEIDAIAVIGG
;
A
#
# COMPACT_ATOMS: atom_id res chain seq x y z
N MET A 1 -53.51 -15.20 11.33
CA MET A 1 -52.10 -14.80 11.12
C MET A 1 -52.15 -13.53 10.31
N VAL A 2 -51.96 -12.38 10.95
CA VAL A 2 -51.98 -11.09 10.26
C VAL A 2 -50.60 -10.91 9.67
N GLU A 3 -50.48 -10.96 8.35
CA GLU A 3 -49.30 -10.44 7.66
C GLU A 3 -49.13 -9.00 8.12
N SER A 4 -48.03 -8.70 8.83
CA SER A 4 -47.69 -7.32 9.15
C SER A 4 -47.51 -6.59 7.82
N SER A 5 -48.49 -5.79 7.42
CA SER A 5 -48.39 -4.94 6.24
C SER A 5 -47.13 -4.10 6.38
N SER A 6 -46.09 -4.42 5.60
CA SER A 6 -44.89 -3.61 5.54
C SER A 6 -45.30 -2.20 5.14
N LEU A 7 -44.87 -1.20 5.91
CA LEU A 7 -45.12 0.20 5.62
C LEU A 7 -44.57 0.50 4.21
N ASN A 8 -45.45 0.87 3.27
CA ASN A 8 -45.07 1.17 1.91
C ASN A 8 -44.98 2.69 1.72
N LEU A 9 -43.75 3.18 1.59
CA LEU A 9 -43.40 4.57 1.29
C LEU A 9 -42.57 4.65 0.01
N SER A 10 -42.74 3.69 -0.91
CA SER A 10 -42.08 3.76 -2.22
C SER A 10 -42.45 5.05 -2.94
N TRP A 11 -41.47 5.69 -3.59
CA TRP A 11 -41.60 7.02 -4.22
C TRP A 11 -42.03 8.17 -3.29
N ALA A 12 -42.04 7.96 -1.97
CA ALA A 12 -42.38 9.04 -1.04
C ALA A 12 -41.31 10.14 -1.06
N ASP A 13 -41.74 11.39 -0.97
CA ASP A 13 -40.87 12.52 -0.71
C ASP A 13 -40.83 12.77 0.80
N LEU A 14 -39.68 12.46 1.40
CA LEU A 14 -39.39 12.62 2.82
C LEU A 14 -38.20 13.59 3.01
N ASP A 15 -37.88 14.40 2.00
CA ASP A 15 -36.76 15.34 2.03
C ASP A 15 -36.91 16.33 3.20
N ASN A 16 -35.79 16.60 3.89
CA ASN A 16 -35.70 17.52 5.03
C ASN A 16 -36.62 17.17 6.22
N THR A 17 -37.19 15.97 6.27
CA THR A 17 -38.03 15.55 7.39
C THR A 17 -37.19 15.13 8.60
N ASN A 18 -37.82 15.12 9.78
CA ASN A 18 -37.23 14.53 10.98
C ASN A 18 -37.90 13.17 11.25
N LEU A 19 -37.16 12.11 10.97
CA LEU A 19 -37.51 10.71 11.22
C LEU A 19 -36.56 10.09 12.25
N SER A 20 -35.93 10.90 13.11
CA SER A 20 -35.12 10.38 14.22
C SER A 20 -35.95 9.46 15.10
N ASP A 21 -35.36 8.33 15.51
CA ASP A 21 -36.02 7.31 16.33
C ASP A 21 -37.27 6.67 15.68
N ALA A 22 -37.50 6.90 14.37
CA ALA A 22 -38.65 6.32 13.67
C ALA A 22 -38.51 4.80 13.50
N THR A 23 -39.65 4.11 13.53
CA THR A 23 -39.75 2.67 13.29
C THR A 23 -40.14 2.42 11.83
N LEU A 24 -39.16 2.07 11.01
CA LEU A 24 -39.30 1.80 9.57
C LEU A 24 -38.85 0.37 9.21
N ASN A 25 -38.90 -0.57 10.17
CA ASN A 25 -38.47 -1.94 9.96
C ASN A 25 -39.32 -2.60 8.86
N SER A 26 -38.64 -3.31 7.96
CA SER A 26 -39.26 -3.98 6.80
C SER A 26 -40.08 -3.07 5.89
N ALA A 27 -39.94 -1.74 6.00
CA ALA A 27 -40.64 -0.80 5.15
C ALA A 27 -40.14 -0.90 3.69
N ASN A 28 -41.06 -0.77 2.74
CA ASN A 28 -40.70 -0.57 1.35
C ASN A 28 -40.44 0.93 1.12
N LEU A 29 -39.19 1.29 0.94
CA LEU A 29 -38.71 2.66 0.73
C LEU A 29 -38.08 2.81 -0.67
N THR A 30 -38.44 1.91 -1.60
CA THR A 30 -37.91 1.87 -2.97
C THR A 30 -38.16 3.21 -3.67
N GLU A 31 -37.14 3.78 -4.29
CA GLU A 31 -37.20 5.07 -5.02
C GLU A 31 -37.67 6.28 -4.18
N ALA A 32 -37.73 6.16 -2.85
CA ALA A 32 -38.10 7.26 -1.98
C ALA A 32 -36.96 8.28 -1.85
N SER A 33 -37.33 9.55 -1.68
CA SER A 33 -36.38 10.65 -1.48
C SER A 33 -36.25 10.96 0.01
N PHE A 34 -35.03 10.94 0.51
CA PHE A 34 -34.64 11.22 1.89
C PHE A 34 -33.53 12.29 1.95
N LYS A 35 -33.51 13.24 1.01
CA LYS A 35 -32.42 14.22 0.95
C LYS A 35 -32.43 15.05 2.22
N LYS A 36 -31.27 15.15 2.88
CA LYS A 36 -31.09 15.90 4.14
C LYS A 36 -32.06 15.49 5.25
N THR A 37 -32.64 14.30 5.18
CA THR A 37 -33.55 13.78 6.20
C THR A 37 -32.76 13.37 7.43
N ASN A 38 -33.28 13.68 8.62
CA ASN A 38 -32.72 13.18 9.87
C ASN A 38 -33.31 11.79 10.18
N LEU A 39 -32.49 10.74 10.09
CA LEU A 39 -32.84 9.36 10.43
C LEU A 39 -32.12 8.88 11.68
N VAL A 40 -31.48 9.76 12.45
CA VAL A 40 -30.64 9.36 13.60
C VAL A 40 -31.39 8.39 14.53
N ARG A 41 -30.75 7.24 14.83
CA ARG A 41 -31.30 6.13 15.64
C ARG A 41 -32.59 5.49 15.12
N ALA A 42 -33.05 5.80 13.91
CA ALA A 42 -34.18 5.12 13.31
C ALA A 42 -33.91 3.62 13.14
N ASN A 43 -34.98 2.82 13.20
CA ASN A 43 -34.90 1.39 12.93
C ASN A 43 -35.32 1.09 11.49
N LEU A 44 -34.36 0.83 10.62
CA LEU A 44 -34.60 0.45 9.22
C LEU A 44 -34.38 -1.06 9.00
N SER A 45 -34.31 -1.88 10.05
CA SER A 45 -33.95 -3.30 9.88
C SER A 45 -34.87 -4.00 8.86
N GLY A 46 -34.27 -4.63 7.84
CA GLY A 46 -34.99 -5.31 6.77
C GLY A 46 -35.71 -4.41 5.76
N ALA A 47 -35.56 -3.09 5.84
CA ALA A 47 -36.14 -2.16 4.88
C ALA A 47 -35.50 -2.29 3.48
N ILE A 48 -36.26 -1.92 2.45
CA ILE A 48 -35.82 -1.93 1.05
C ILE A 48 -35.61 -0.49 0.60
N LEU A 49 -34.35 -0.08 0.39
CA LEU A 49 -33.95 1.26 -0.04
C LEU A 49 -33.48 1.29 -1.51
N SER A 50 -33.87 0.28 -2.30
CA SER A 50 -33.41 0.19 -3.69
C SER A 50 -33.79 1.45 -4.47
N GLY A 51 -32.81 2.12 -5.11
CA GLY A 51 -33.00 3.38 -5.82
C GLY A 51 -33.30 4.61 -4.94
N ALA A 52 -33.38 4.46 -3.61
CA ALA A 52 -33.67 5.58 -2.72
C ALA A 52 -32.54 6.64 -2.75
N ASN A 53 -32.91 7.90 -2.53
CA ASN A 53 -31.96 9.01 -2.51
C ASN A 53 -31.74 9.53 -1.09
N LEU A 54 -30.60 9.18 -0.50
CA LEU A 54 -30.19 9.58 0.86
C LEU A 54 -29.11 10.68 0.82
N PHE A 55 -29.11 11.51 -0.22
CA PHE A 55 -28.15 12.60 -0.37
C PHE A 55 -28.14 13.51 0.88
N GLU A 56 -26.98 13.65 1.52
CA GLU A 56 -26.79 14.42 2.77
C GLU A 56 -27.71 14.02 3.95
N ALA A 57 -28.35 12.84 3.92
CA ALA A 57 -29.16 12.35 5.02
C ALA A 57 -28.31 12.02 6.26
N ASP A 58 -28.88 12.15 7.46
CA ASP A 58 -28.21 11.75 8.70
C ASP A 58 -28.71 10.38 9.18
N LEU A 59 -27.92 9.34 8.91
CA LEU A 59 -28.16 7.95 9.32
C LEU A 59 -27.32 7.56 10.54
N SER A 60 -26.80 8.51 11.33
CA SER A 60 -25.95 8.19 12.47
C SER A 60 -26.69 7.27 13.45
N GLN A 61 -26.04 6.17 13.84
CA GLN A 61 -26.60 5.15 14.74
C GLN A 61 -27.89 4.46 14.25
N VAL A 62 -28.21 4.52 12.95
CA VAL A 62 -29.34 3.78 12.38
C VAL A 62 -29.12 2.27 12.43
N ASN A 63 -30.18 1.51 12.70
CA ASN A 63 -30.16 0.06 12.52
C ASN A 63 -30.35 -0.32 11.04
N LEU A 64 -29.27 -0.73 10.37
CA LEU A 64 -29.26 -1.15 8.97
C LEU A 64 -29.14 -2.69 8.78
N ILE A 65 -29.45 -3.47 9.82
CA ILE A 65 -29.45 -4.93 9.74
C ILE A 65 -30.39 -5.39 8.62
N GLN A 66 -29.91 -6.29 7.75
CA GLN A 66 -30.68 -6.85 6.62
C GLN A 66 -31.30 -5.84 5.63
N VAL A 67 -30.89 -4.56 5.66
CA VAL A 67 -31.30 -3.58 4.65
C VAL A 67 -30.73 -3.88 3.27
N HIS A 68 -31.52 -3.61 2.22
CA HIS A 68 -31.13 -3.69 0.81
C HIS A 68 -30.83 -2.28 0.24
N PHE A 69 -29.61 -2.05 -0.24
CA PHE A 69 -29.09 -0.74 -0.70
C PHE A 69 -28.82 -0.65 -2.21
N ARG A 70 -29.48 -1.49 -3.01
CA ARG A 70 -29.14 -1.56 -4.44
C ARG A 70 -29.44 -0.22 -5.12
N ASP A 71 -28.46 0.34 -5.82
CA ASP A 71 -28.61 1.60 -6.57
C ASP A 71 -29.01 2.81 -5.70
N THR A 72 -28.80 2.74 -4.38
CA THR A 72 -29.08 3.85 -3.44
C THR A 72 -28.00 4.94 -3.52
N ASN A 73 -28.39 6.22 -3.54
CA ASN A 73 -27.45 7.34 -3.46
C ASN A 73 -27.14 7.70 -2.00
N LEU A 74 -25.90 7.54 -1.55
CA LEU A 74 -25.43 7.88 -0.20
C LEU A 74 -24.43 9.04 -0.20
N GLN A 75 -24.34 9.80 -1.29
CA GLN A 75 -23.43 10.94 -1.38
C GLN A 75 -23.70 11.95 -0.25
N GLY A 76 -22.65 12.35 0.47
CA GLY A 76 -22.73 13.30 1.60
C GLY A 76 -23.46 12.77 2.84
N ALA A 77 -23.96 11.53 2.83
CA ALA A 77 -24.73 10.99 3.94
C ALA A 77 -23.85 10.77 5.19
N LYS A 78 -24.41 11.00 6.38
CA LYS A 78 -23.74 10.73 7.65
C LYS A 78 -24.10 9.34 8.14
N ILE A 79 -23.14 8.44 8.18
CA ILE A 79 -23.30 7.01 8.50
C ILE A 79 -22.31 6.63 9.61
N ARG A 80 -22.00 7.58 10.49
CA ARG A 80 -20.96 7.45 11.51
C ARG A 80 -21.33 6.38 12.55
N GLY A 81 -20.39 5.50 12.86
CA GLY A 81 -20.56 4.46 13.89
C GLY A 81 -21.58 3.35 13.56
N VAL A 82 -22.06 3.29 12.32
CA VAL A 82 -23.07 2.31 11.91
C VAL A 82 -22.42 0.96 11.57
N ASN A 83 -23.17 -0.13 11.78
CA ASN A 83 -22.75 -1.46 11.35
C ASN A 83 -23.19 -1.76 9.91
N LEU A 84 -22.20 -1.84 9.01
CA LEU A 84 -22.33 -2.20 7.60
C LEU A 84 -21.50 -3.45 7.24
N SER A 85 -21.07 -4.23 8.24
CA SER A 85 -20.24 -5.41 8.01
C SER A 85 -20.90 -6.39 7.04
N GLN A 86 -20.11 -6.98 6.13
CA GLN A 86 -20.54 -7.97 5.13
C GLN A 86 -21.57 -7.48 4.11
N LYS A 87 -21.88 -6.18 4.06
CA LYS A 87 -22.84 -5.62 3.09
C LYS A 87 -22.21 -5.54 1.69
N ASN A 88 -23.06 -5.67 0.67
CA ASN A 88 -22.69 -5.39 -0.70
C ASN A 88 -23.02 -3.94 -1.06
N LEU A 89 -21.99 -3.12 -1.19
CA LEU A 89 -22.06 -1.71 -1.58
C LEU A 89 -21.26 -1.47 -2.88
N SER A 90 -21.09 -2.52 -3.71
CA SER A 90 -20.34 -2.42 -4.96
C SER A 90 -20.99 -1.44 -5.94
N GLY A 91 -20.16 -0.61 -6.59
CA GLY A 91 -20.59 0.40 -7.55
C GLY A 91 -21.38 1.58 -6.98
N MET A 92 -21.63 1.63 -5.67
CA MET A 92 -22.42 2.69 -5.05
C MET A 92 -21.70 4.04 -5.03
N ASN A 93 -22.48 5.12 -5.02
CA ASN A 93 -21.98 6.47 -4.80
C ASN A 93 -22.06 6.84 -3.31
N LEU A 94 -20.89 6.91 -2.66
CA LEU A 94 -20.68 7.35 -1.29
C LEU A 94 -19.69 8.53 -1.23
N ALA A 95 -19.59 9.32 -2.32
CA ALA A 95 -18.72 10.49 -2.33
C ALA A 95 -19.08 11.43 -1.16
N GLU A 96 -18.08 11.96 -0.46
CA GLU A 96 -18.24 12.88 0.68
C GLU A 96 -19.06 12.33 1.87
N ALA A 97 -19.38 11.04 1.90
CA ALA A 97 -20.11 10.43 3.02
C ALA A 97 -19.25 10.38 4.29
N ASP A 98 -19.87 10.55 5.47
CA ASP A 98 -19.22 10.37 6.77
C ASP A 98 -19.45 8.96 7.32
N LEU A 99 -18.50 8.07 7.07
CA LEU A 99 -18.42 6.68 7.52
C LEU A 99 -17.49 6.51 8.73
N GLY A 100 -17.14 7.60 9.44
CA GLY A 100 -16.18 7.54 10.54
C GLY A 100 -16.61 6.57 11.65
N ALA A 101 -15.66 5.82 12.19
CA ALA A 101 -15.91 4.79 13.21
C ALA A 101 -16.95 3.71 12.83
N ALA A 102 -17.37 3.61 11.57
CA ALA A 102 -18.31 2.58 11.13
C ALA A 102 -17.66 1.18 11.15
N ASN A 103 -18.46 0.15 11.42
CA ASN A 103 -18.04 -1.23 11.25
C ASN A 103 -18.27 -1.64 9.79
N LEU A 104 -17.18 -1.73 9.02
CA LEU A 104 -17.15 -2.03 7.60
C LEU A 104 -16.43 -3.37 7.32
N ARG A 105 -16.32 -4.25 8.32
CA ARG A 105 -15.63 -5.55 8.16
C ARG A 105 -16.22 -6.36 7.02
N SER A 106 -15.38 -6.88 6.13
CA SER A 106 -15.77 -7.71 4.99
C SER A 106 -16.84 -7.10 4.07
N VAL A 107 -16.97 -5.76 4.07
CA VAL A 107 -17.88 -5.07 3.15
C VAL A 107 -17.35 -5.17 1.72
N ASN A 108 -18.24 -5.29 0.74
CA ASN A 108 -17.88 -5.24 -0.67
C ASN A 108 -18.09 -3.82 -1.20
N PHE A 109 -17.00 -3.09 -1.41
CA PHE A 109 -16.92 -1.75 -2.01
C PHE A 109 -16.34 -1.79 -3.44
N ARG A 110 -16.35 -2.93 -4.13
CA ARG A 110 -15.80 -3.03 -5.49
C ARG A 110 -16.38 -1.95 -6.40
N LYS A 111 -15.50 -1.18 -7.06
CA LYS A 111 -15.88 -0.07 -7.96
C LYS A 111 -16.76 1.03 -7.33
N ALA A 112 -16.88 1.09 -6.00
CA ALA A 112 -17.64 2.15 -5.33
C ALA A 112 -16.92 3.50 -5.48
N CYS A 113 -17.69 4.59 -5.47
CA CYS A 113 -17.17 5.95 -5.40
C CYS A 113 -17.17 6.43 -3.94
N LEU A 114 -15.99 6.56 -3.35
CA LEU A 114 -15.73 7.03 -1.98
C LEU A 114 -14.89 8.32 -2.01
N LYS A 115 -14.95 9.09 -3.10
CA LYS A 115 -14.18 10.32 -3.27
C LYS A 115 -14.51 11.30 -2.14
N GLY A 116 -13.51 11.78 -1.42
CA GLY A 116 -13.70 12.72 -0.31
C GLY A 116 -14.45 12.15 0.91
N ALA A 117 -14.73 10.84 0.95
CA ALA A 117 -15.44 10.23 2.07
C ALA A 117 -14.60 10.28 3.36
N ASN A 118 -15.26 10.45 4.51
CA ASN A 118 -14.63 10.35 5.81
C ASN A 118 -14.76 8.92 6.36
N LEU A 119 -13.64 8.21 6.42
CA LEU A 119 -13.49 6.86 6.95
C LEU A 119 -12.61 6.86 8.22
N GLU A 120 -12.45 8.00 8.90
CA GLU A 120 -11.60 8.11 10.10
C GLU A 120 -12.01 7.06 11.15
N ARG A 121 -11.07 6.23 11.61
CA ARG A 121 -11.29 5.15 12.59
C ARG A 121 -12.29 4.07 12.15
N ALA A 122 -12.65 4.01 10.87
CA ALA A 122 -13.53 2.96 10.37
C ALA A 122 -12.82 1.60 10.37
N ASP A 123 -13.61 0.54 10.59
CA ASP A 123 -13.11 -0.84 10.66
C ASP A 123 -13.34 -1.54 9.32
N LEU A 124 -12.34 -1.51 8.44
CA LEU A 124 -12.36 -2.01 7.07
C LEU A 124 -11.68 -3.38 6.92
N GLN A 125 -11.49 -4.12 8.01
CA GLN A 125 -10.79 -5.41 7.94
C GLN A 125 -11.47 -6.35 6.94
N GLN A 126 -10.67 -6.99 6.08
CA GLN A 126 -11.14 -7.90 5.04
C GLN A 126 -12.11 -7.27 4.01
N ALA A 127 -12.23 -5.95 3.96
CA ALA A 127 -13.08 -5.26 2.98
C ALA A 127 -12.56 -5.44 1.55
N ASP A 128 -13.46 -5.52 0.57
CA ASP A 128 -13.10 -5.57 -0.84
C ASP A 128 -13.25 -4.20 -1.48
N LEU A 129 -12.14 -3.48 -1.64
CA LEU A 129 -12.05 -2.14 -2.22
C LEU A 129 -11.51 -2.18 -3.66
N MET A 130 -11.54 -3.34 -4.33
CA MET A 130 -10.96 -3.49 -5.66
C MET A 130 -11.58 -2.48 -6.65
N LYS A 131 -10.73 -1.68 -7.31
CA LYS A 131 -11.13 -0.60 -8.23
C LYS A 131 -12.04 0.48 -7.62
N ALA A 132 -12.12 0.61 -6.30
CA ALA A 132 -12.85 1.70 -5.66
C ALA A 132 -12.13 3.05 -5.86
N ASN A 133 -12.88 4.15 -5.90
CA ASN A 133 -12.32 5.49 -5.97
C ASN A 133 -12.32 6.13 -4.58
N LEU A 134 -11.16 6.21 -3.94
CA LEU A 134 -10.93 6.82 -2.61
C LEU A 134 -10.16 8.15 -2.73
N ASN A 135 -10.18 8.81 -3.89
CA ASN A 135 -9.46 10.07 -4.07
C ASN A 135 -9.88 11.10 -3.01
N ALA A 136 -8.91 11.73 -2.35
CA ALA A 136 -9.11 12.69 -1.27
C ALA A 136 -9.90 12.18 -0.05
N ALA A 137 -10.06 10.86 0.12
CA ALA A 137 -10.75 10.28 1.28
C ALA A 137 -9.90 10.41 2.55
N ASN A 138 -10.55 10.61 3.69
CA ASN A 138 -9.89 10.59 5.00
C ASN A 138 -9.97 9.18 5.60
N LEU A 139 -8.87 8.44 5.60
CA LEU A 139 -8.75 7.11 6.20
C LEU A 139 -7.93 7.11 7.50
N ARG A 140 -7.73 8.28 8.12
CA ARG A 140 -6.89 8.38 9.32
C ARG A 140 -7.32 7.38 10.39
N LYS A 141 -6.38 6.59 10.91
CA LYS A 141 -6.63 5.59 11.95
C LYS A 141 -7.67 4.51 11.59
N ALA A 142 -8.04 4.36 10.33
CA ALA A 142 -8.88 3.25 9.87
C ALA A 142 -8.10 1.93 9.95
N ASP A 143 -8.80 0.80 10.12
CA ASP A 143 -8.19 -0.53 10.12
C ASP A 143 -8.51 -1.26 8.82
N LEU A 144 -7.54 -1.36 7.90
CA LEU A 144 -7.65 -2.01 6.60
C LEU A 144 -7.06 -3.43 6.62
N THR A 145 -6.79 -4.05 7.77
CA THR A 145 -6.11 -5.36 7.83
C THR A 145 -6.78 -6.40 6.93
N GLY A 146 -6.04 -6.96 5.98
CA GLY A 146 -6.52 -7.92 4.98
C GLY A 146 -7.48 -7.36 3.92
N ALA A 147 -7.67 -6.05 3.81
CA ALA A 147 -8.51 -5.45 2.78
C ALA A 147 -7.87 -5.57 1.38
N ASN A 148 -8.69 -5.82 0.35
CA ASN A 148 -8.23 -5.87 -1.03
C ASN A 148 -8.28 -4.48 -1.68
N LEU A 149 -7.12 -3.83 -1.83
CA LEU A 149 -6.99 -2.51 -2.45
C LEU A 149 -6.60 -2.57 -3.95
N TYR A 150 -6.62 -3.73 -4.60
CA TYR A 150 -6.12 -3.86 -5.97
C TYR A 150 -6.85 -2.93 -6.96
N GLY A 151 -6.10 -2.00 -7.55
CA GLY A 151 -6.60 -1.01 -8.50
C GLY A 151 -7.45 0.10 -7.88
N ALA A 152 -7.50 0.22 -6.55
CA ALA A 152 -8.17 1.34 -5.89
C ALA A 152 -7.41 2.66 -6.15
N ASN A 153 -8.13 3.77 -6.34
CA ASN A 153 -7.54 5.10 -6.47
C ASN A 153 -7.43 5.76 -5.09
N LEU A 154 -6.21 5.90 -4.56
CA LEU A 154 -5.93 6.54 -3.27
C LEU A 154 -5.24 7.90 -3.41
N GLN A 155 -5.27 8.52 -4.60
CA GLN A 155 -4.66 9.83 -4.82
C GLN A 155 -5.22 10.85 -3.80
N ASP A 156 -4.35 11.60 -3.13
CA ASP A 156 -4.68 12.61 -2.10
C ASP A 156 -5.42 12.07 -0.85
N ALA A 157 -5.54 10.74 -0.67
CA ALA A 157 -6.16 10.18 0.52
C ALA A 157 -5.26 10.36 1.76
N ASP A 158 -5.85 10.77 2.89
CA ASP A 158 -5.12 10.84 4.16
C ASP A 158 -5.20 9.50 4.89
N LEU A 159 -4.11 8.73 4.83
CA LEU A 159 -3.98 7.43 5.48
C LEU A 159 -3.34 7.52 6.88
N THR A 160 -3.11 8.73 7.43
CA THR A 160 -2.31 8.93 8.65
C THR A 160 -2.79 8.07 9.82
N GLY A 161 -1.93 7.16 10.26
CA GLY A 161 -2.17 6.24 11.37
C GLY A 161 -3.12 5.09 11.06
N ALA A 162 -3.54 4.90 9.80
CA ALA A 162 -4.33 3.74 9.39
C ALA A 162 -3.53 2.45 9.53
N ILE A 163 -4.16 1.33 9.88
CA ILE A 163 -3.56 0.00 9.78
C ILE A 163 -3.79 -0.50 8.34
N MET A 164 -2.74 -0.86 7.63
CA MET A 164 -2.75 -1.23 6.21
C MET A 164 -3.11 -2.71 6.03
N PRO A 165 -3.36 -3.19 4.78
CA PRO A 165 -3.76 -4.58 4.56
C PRO A 165 -2.79 -5.66 5.07
N ASP A 166 -1.51 -5.34 5.18
CA ASP A 166 -0.47 -6.21 5.75
C ASP A 166 -0.41 -6.17 7.29
N GLY A 167 -1.18 -5.28 7.93
CA GLY A 167 -1.21 -5.09 9.37
C GLY A 167 -0.28 -3.98 9.88
N GLU A 168 0.48 -3.33 9.00
CA GLU A 168 1.40 -2.25 9.39
C GLU A 168 0.67 -0.91 9.53
N VAL A 169 1.11 -0.05 10.45
CA VAL A 169 0.53 1.29 10.61
C VAL A 169 1.13 2.24 9.59
N TYR A 170 0.30 2.82 8.72
CA TYR A 170 0.69 3.89 7.82
C TYR A 170 1.12 5.12 8.61
N LYS A 171 2.39 5.49 8.46
CA LYS A 171 2.95 6.74 8.97
C LYS A 171 3.13 7.66 7.77
N PRO A 172 2.49 8.83 7.73
CA PRO A 172 2.74 9.78 6.66
C PRO A 172 4.22 10.17 6.73
N ILE A 173 4.88 10.20 5.58
CA ILE A 173 6.22 10.78 5.47
C ILE A 173 6.05 12.24 5.89
N ALA A 174 6.70 12.63 6.99
CA ALA A 174 6.58 13.98 7.50
C ALA A 174 6.90 14.97 6.38
N SER A 175 6.00 15.91 6.13
CA SER A 175 6.34 17.09 5.33
C SER A 175 7.49 17.82 6.03
N GLU A 176 8.42 18.39 5.26
CA GLU A 176 9.61 19.11 5.74
C GLU A 176 9.31 20.21 6.80
N ALA A 177 8.03 20.59 6.96
CA ALA A 177 7.56 21.62 7.88
C ALA A 177 7.45 21.21 9.38
N GLU A 178 7.51 19.92 9.73
CA GLU A 178 7.24 19.46 11.12
C GLU A 178 8.48 19.09 11.96
N ILE A 179 9.70 19.17 11.40
CA ILE A 179 10.96 18.78 12.08
C ILE A 179 11.36 19.77 13.22
N GLY A 180 10.54 20.79 13.51
CA GLY A 180 10.91 21.92 14.35
C GLY A 180 10.61 21.87 15.86
N ARG A 181 10.04 20.81 16.46
CA ARG A 181 9.78 20.80 17.93
C ARG A 181 10.04 19.44 18.60
N GLN A 182 11.04 19.45 19.50
CA GLN A 182 11.44 18.48 20.53
C GLN A 182 10.22 17.91 21.30
N GLU A 183 10.18 16.69 21.87
CA GLU A 183 11.23 15.95 22.59
C GLU A 183 10.81 14.47 22.83
N THR A 184 11.77 13.55 22.63
CA THR A 184 12.04 12.29 23.38
C THR A 184 11.07 11.09 23.46
N SER A 185 11.62 9.96 22.99
CA SER A 185 11.53 8.58 23.50
C SER A 185 10.21 7.82 23.40
N LEU A 186 10.06 7.06 22.30
CA LEU A 186 9.75 5.62 22.22
C LEU A 186 9.03 5.33 20.89
N GLU A 187 9.77 5.08 19.81
CA GLU A 187 9.36 4.20 18.70
C GLU A 187 10.49 4.10 17.66
N LYS A 188 11.53 3.33 18.01
CA LYS A 188 12.35 2.64 17.03
C LYS A 188 11.84 1.21 17.03
N VAL A 189 11.26 0.73 15.91
CA VAL A 189 11.46 -0.59 15.27
C VAL A 189 10.33 -0.80 14.22
N ILE A 190 10.47 -0.25 13.02
CA ILE A 190 10.81 -1.15 11.90
C ILE A 190 12.29 -0.89 11.72
N SER A 191 13.09 -1.55 12.56
CA SER A 191 14.52 -1.55 12.33
C SER A 191 14.69 -2.37 11.07
N MET A 192 15.05 -1.73 9.96
CA MET A 192 15.79 -2.42 8.92
C MET A 192 16.88 -3.20 9.65
N THR A 193 16.81 -4.52 9.62
CA THR A 193 17.81 -5.37 10.28
C THR A 193 18.60 -6.05 9.20
N ARG A 194 19.63 -5.37 8.72
CA ARG A 194 20.74 -6.00 8.01
C ARG A 194 21.66 -6.63 9.06
N LYS A 195 21.71 -7.96 9.09
CA LYS A 195 22.60 -8.73 9.98
C LYS A 195 23.56 -9.55 9.15
N VAL A 196 24.86 -9.28 9.34
CA VAL A 196 25.94 -10.13 8.84
C VAL A 196 25.92 -11.45 9.62
N ILE A 197 25.96 -12.57 8.89
CA ILE A 197 26.01 -13.91 9.44
C ILE A 197 27.32 -14.54 8.99
N ASN A 198 28.15 -14.89 9.97
CA ASN A 198 29.41 -15.60 9.78
C ASN A 198 29.47 -16.82 10.72
N THR A 199 30.15 -17.87 10.29
CA THR A 199 30.42 -19.09 11.05
C THR A 199 31.77 -19.69 10.66
N ASP A 200 32.48 -20.23 11.63
CA ASP A 200 33.74 -20.95 11.41
C ASP A 200 33.53 -22.37 10.83
N ASN A 201 32.27 -22.83 10.76
CA ASN A 201 31.90 -24.12 10.17
C ASN A 201 31.73 -24.06 8.63
N ALA A 202 31.95 -22.90 8.01
CA ALA A 202 31.94 -22.70 6.57
C ALA A 202 33.19 -21.92 6.13
N PRO A 203 33.66 -22.05 4.87
CA PRO A 203 34.82 -21.31 4.38
C PRO A 203 34.67 -19.80 4.57
N ALA A 204 35.74 -19.15 5.02
CA ALA A 204 35.79 -17.70 5.11
C ALA A 204 35.69 -17.06 3.71
N PRO A 205 35.11 -15.85 3.60
CA PRO A 205 35.09 -15.13 2.33
C PRO A 205 36.50 -14.89 1.78
N VAL A 206 36.71 -15.22 0.50
CA VAL A 206 38.00 -15.03 -0.21
C VAL A 206 38.09 -13.68 -0.93
N GLY A 207 37.20 -12.75 -0.61
CA GLY A 207 37.10 -11.43 -1.24
C GLY A 207 36.17 -10.51 -0.44
N PRO A 208 35.87 -9.30 -0.95
CA PRO A 208 35.08 -8.28 -0.25
C PRO A 208 33.59 -8.64 -0.19
N TYR A 209 33.21 -9.67 0.56
CA TYR A 209 31.83 -10.13 0.75
C TYR A 209 31.66 -10.89 2.07
N ASN A 210 30.42 -11.08 2.52
CA ASN A 210 30.09 -11.85 3.73
C ASN A 210 29.47 -13.21 3.40
N GLN A 211 29.56 -14.18 4.31
CA GLN A 211 29.02 -15.53 4.09
C GLN A 211 27.49 -15.50 3.87
N ALA A 212 26.77 -14.71 4.68
CA ALA A 212 25.36 -14.45 4.49
C ALA A 212 24.94 -13.09 5.09
N ILE A 213 23.88 -12.52 4.52
CA ILE A 213 23.19 -11.34 5.05
C ILE A 213 21.73 -11.73 5.30
N ALA A 214 21.27 -11.58 6.54
CA ALA A 214 19.84 -11.54 6.82
C ALA A 214 19.36 -10.08 6.71
N ALA A 215 18.26 -9.84 6.00
CA ALA A 215 17.71 -8.51 5.80
C ALA A 215 16.17 -8.54 5.85
N SER A 216 15.58 -7.44 6.30
CA SER A 216 14.14 -7.20 6.35
C SER A 216 13.83 -5.80 5.80
N GLY A 217 12.79 -5.68 4.98
CA GLY A 217 12.40 -4.42 4.32
C GLY A 217 11.85 -4.62 2.90
N GLN A 218 11.74 -3.54 2.13
CA GLN A 218 11.33 -3.59 0.73
C GLN A 218 12.53 -3.96 -0.15
N PHE A 219 12.39 -5.03 -0.94
CA PHE A 219 13.45 -5.51 -1.82
C PHE A 219 13.43 -4.79 -3.17
N VAL A 220 14.60 -4.31 -3.59
CA VAL A 220 14.86 -3.78 -4.93
C VAL A 220 15.72 -4.79 -5.67
N PHE A 221 15.20 -5.35 -6.76
CA PHE A 221 15.90 -6.30 -7.62
C PHE A 221 16.47 -5.56 -8.83
N ILE A 222 17.79 -5.46 -8.90
CA ILE A 222 18.51 -4.73 -9.94
C ILE A 222 19.01 -5.74 -10.97
N ALA A 223 18.60 -5.57 -12.23
CA ALA A 223 19.07 -6.39 -13.34
C ALA A 223 20.59 -6.27 -13.53
N GLY A 224 21.21 -7.30 -14.10
CA GLY A 224 22.64 -7.32 -14.41
C GLY A 224 23.06 -6.11 -15.24
N GLN A 225 24.02 -5.35 -14.70
CA GLN A 225 24.59 -4.20 -15.37
C GLN A 225 25.90 -4.59 -16.06
N ILE A 226 26.06 -4.11 -17.29
CA ILE A 226 27.27 -4.21 -18.10
C ILE A 226 27.86 -2.81 -18.33
N ALA A 227 29.09 -2.72 -18.83
CA ALA A 227 29.84 -1.48 -18.99
C ALA A 227 29.35 -0.60 -20.17
N ILE A 228 28.06 -0.32 -20.25
CA ILE A 228 27.48 0.66 -21.19
C ILE A 228 27.57 2.04 -20.55
N ASP A 229 28.12 3.03 -21.27
CA ASP A 229 28.00 4.44 -20.87
C ASP A 229 26.63 4.97 -21.36
N PRO A 230 25.71 5.38 -20.47
CA PRO A 230 24.37 5.81 -20.85
C PRO A 230 24.35 7.07 -21.75
N ARG A 231 25.43 7.86 -21.78
CA ARG A 231 25.56 9.04 -22.65
C ARG A 231 25.90 8.64 -24.09
N LEU A 232 26.67 7.57 -24.25
CA LEU A 232 27.10 7.05 -25.55
C LEU A 232 26.16 5.97 -26.08
N GLY A 233 25.45 5.28 -25.18
CA GLY A 233 24.56 4.16 -25.51
C GLY A 233 25.31 2.88 -25.91
N ASP A 234 26.62 2.81 -25.69
CA ASP A 234 27.46 1.68 -26.11
C ASP A 234 28.45 1.23 -25.02
N VAL A 235 29.00 0.02 -25.22
CA VAL A 235 30.00 -0.57 -24.32
C VAL A 235 31.29 0.23 -24.37
N VAL A 236 31.85 0.51 -23.19
CA VAL A 236 33.13 1.21 -23.02
C VAL A 236 34.16 0.27 -22.38
N TYR A 237 35.45 0.55 -22.65
CA TYR A 237 36.59 -0.16 -22.06
C TYR A 237 36.65 -1.65 -22.39
N THR A 238 36.43 -2.01 -23.66
CA THR A 238 36.31 -3.42 -24.12
C THR A 238 37.50 -4.33 -23.76
N ASP A 239 38.66 -3.77 -23.45
CA ASP A 239 39.92 -4.46 -23.13
C ASP A 239 40.42 -4.24 -21.70
N ASP A 240 39.69 -3.51 -20.86
CA ASP A 240 40.10 -3.17 -19.48
C ASP A 240 39.01 -3.51 -18.48
N VAL A 241 39.14 -4.68 -17.85
CA VAL A 241 38.16 -5.20 -16.88
C VAL A 241 37.98 -4.29 -15.67
N LYS A 242 39.02 -3.53 -15.27
CA LYS A 242 38.92 -2.62 -14.11
C LYS A 242 38.01 -1.45 -14.46
N LYS A 243 38.24 -0.82 -15.61
CA LYS A 243 37.39 0.29 -16.08
C LYS A 243 35.97 -0.17 -16.42
N GLN A 244 35.79 -1.38 -16.95
CA GLN A 244 34.45 -1.95 -17.10
C GLN A 244 33.76 -2.11 -15.76
N THR A 245 34.46 -2.64 -14.76
CA THR A 245 33.92 -2.79 -13.40
C THR A 245 33.52 -1.44 -12.81
N GLU A 246 34.34 -0.39 -12.99
CA GLU A 246 34.02 0.98 -12.57
C GLU A 246 32.74 1.49 -13.25
N GLN A 247 32.59 1.28 -14.56
CA GLN A 247 31.37 1.66 -15.28
C GLN A 247 30.14 0.86 -14.84
N VAL A 248 30.28 -0.45 -14.62
CA VAL A 248 29.20 -1.32 -14.13
C VAL A 248 28.71 -0.84 -12.75
N LEU A 249 29.64 -0.53 -11.84
CA LEU A 249 29.29 -0.02 -10.52
C LEU A 249 28.68 1.37 -10.58
N ALA A 250 29.13 2.26 -11.46
CA ALA A 250 28.47 3.55 -11.70
C ALA A 250 27.04 3.39 -12.21
N ASN A 251 26.78 2.40 -13.09
CA ASN A 251 25.44 2.09 -13.57
C ASN A 251 24.54 1.54 -12.45
N LEU A 252 25.08 0.67 -11.59
CA LEU A 252 24.39 0.19 -10.39
C LEU A 252 24.07 1.34 -9.42
N GLU A 253 25.01 2.25 -9.17
CA GLU A 253 24.84 3.42 -8.32
C GLU A 253 23.71 4.32 -8.81
N ALA A 254 23.60 4.55 -10.12
CA ALA A 254 22.52 5.33 -10.71
C ALA A 254 21.14 4.69 -10.47
N ILE A 255 21.04 3.36 -10.58
CA ILE A 255 19.79 2.62 -10.31
C ILE A 255 19.45 2.63 -8.83
N LEU A 256 20.44 2.39 -7.96
CA LEU A 256 20.28 2.46 -6.51
C LEU A 256 19.77 3.86 -6.11
N THR A 257 20.41 4.92 -6.60
CA THR A 257 20.02 6.30 -6.33
C THR A 257 18.58 6.57 -6.77
N ALA A 258 18.19 6.12 -7.97
CA ALA A 258 16.82 6.26 -8.47
C ALA A 258 15.79 5.47 -7.63
N ALA A 259 16.22 4.39 -6.99
CA ALA A 259 15.42 3.60 -6.06
C ALA A 259 15.44 4.15 -4.60
N GLY A 260 16.14 5.26 -4.34
CA GLY A 260 16.30 5.80 -2.99
C GLY A 260 17.26 4.97 -2.11
N ALA A 261 18.17 4.22 -2.72
CA ALA A 261 19.13 3.33 -2.08
C ALA A 261 20.58 3.80 -2.31
N THR A 262 21.48 3.25 -1.51
CA THR A 262 22.94 3.38 -1.64
C THR A 262 23.59 1.98 -1.69
N PHE A 263 24.91 1.91 -1.86
CA PHE A 263 25.63 0.63 -1.79
C PHE A 263 25.55 -0.05 -0.41
N GLU A 264 25.30 0.70 0.67
CA GLU A 264 25.15 0.13 2.02
C GLU A 264 23.86 -0.70 2.15
N ASP A 265 22.87 -0.41 1.32
CA ASP A 265 21.56 -1.08 1.29
C ASP A 265 21.60 -2.39 0.49
N VAL A 266 22.70 -2.66 -0.23
CA VAL A 266 22.86 -3.90 -1.00
C VAL A 266 23.12 -5.08 -0.07
N VAL A 267 22.30 -6.12 -0.22
CA VAL A 267 22.34 -7.33 0.60
C VAL A 267 22.89 -8.54 -0.15
N LYS A 268 22.79 -8.54 -1.48
CA LYS A 268 23.34 -9.58 -2.34
C LYS A 268 23.82 -9.00 -3.67
N THR A 269 24.91 -9.56 -4.20
CA THR A 269 25.35 -9.36 -5.59
C THR A 269 25.73 -10.68 -6.24
N THR A 270 25.57 -10.77 -7.56
CA THR A 270 26.18 -11.82 -8.37
C THR A 270 27.14 -11.18 -9.36
N VAL A 271 28.39 -11.63 -9.36
CA VAL A 271 29.43 -11.16 -10.27
C VAL A 271 29.69 -12.24 -11.31
N PHE A 272 29.50 -11.91 -12.57
CA PHE A 272 29.78 -12.79 -13.70
C PHE A 272 31.01 -12.28 -14.44
N LEU A 273 31.99 -13.16 -14.65
CA LEU A 273 33.24 -12.84 -15.34
C LEU A 273 33.36 -13.64 -16.64
N ALA A 274 33.93 -13.03 -17.67
CA ALA A 274 34.34 -13.75 -18.88
C ALA A 274 35.56 -14.64 -18.63
N ASP A 275 36.50 -14.19 -17.79
CA ASP A 275 37.70 -14.93 -17.38
C ASP A 275 37.93 -14.81 -15.87
N MET A 276 38.06 -15.93 -15.15
CA MET A 276 38.34 -15.95 -13.71
C MET A 276 39.73 -15.40 -13.37
N ASN A 277 40.65 -15.29 -14.33
CA ASN A 277 41.94 -14.62 -14.12
C ASN A 277 41.79 -13.14 -13.73
N ASP A 278 40.67 -12.51 -14.08
CA ASP A 278 40.37 -11.12 -13.73
C ASP A 278 39.81 -10.93 -12.30
N PHE A 279 39.60 -12.03 -11.57
CA PHE A 279 39.00 -12.00 -10.23
C PHE A 279 39.66 -11.00 -9.28
N ALA A 280 40.99 -10.97 -9.24
CA ALA A 280 41.74 -10.06 -8.38
C ALA A 280 41.56 -8.58 -8.81
N ALA A 281 41.52 -8.32 -10.12
CA ALA A 281 41.36 -6.99 -10.67
C ALA A 281 39.96 -6.42 -10.37
N VAL A 282 38.92 -7.24 -10.55
CA VAL A 282 37.53 -6.88 -10.24
C VAL A 282 37.34 -6.64 -8.74
N ASN A 283 37.88 -7.52 -7.89
CA ASN A 283 37.79 -7.35 -6.43
C ASN A 283 38.45 -6.05 -5.94
N ALA A 284 39.55 -5.62 -6.55
CA ALA A 284 40.23 -4.39 -6.18
C ALA A 284 39.37 -3.13 -6.45
N VAL A 285 38.53 -3.17 -7.49
CA VAL A 285 37.55 -2.10 -7.75
C VAL A 285 36.33 -2.26 -6.84
N TYR A 286 35.77 -3.47 -6.76
CA TYR A 286 34.58 -3.79 -5.98
C TYR A 286 34.72 -3.41 -4.50
N ALA A 287 35.89 -3.66 -3.89
CA ALA A 287 36.16 -3.33 -2.49
C ALA A 287 36.11 -1.83 -2.17
N LYS A 288 36.19 -0.94 -3.18
CA LYS A 288 36.01 0.51 -3.01
C LYS A 288 34.56 0.89 -2.71
N TYR A 289 33.60 0.07 -3.14
CA TYR A 289 32.16 0.30 -3.00
C TYR A 289 31.53 -0.55 -1.90
N PHE A 290 32.14 -1.70 -1.59
CA PHE A 290 31.67 -2.63 -0.58
C PHE A 290 32.75 -2.91 0.48
N PRO A 291 32.79 -2.11 1.56
CA PRO A 291 33.69 -2.34 2.69
C PRO A 291 33.45 -3.71 3.35
N GLU A 292 34.50 -4.37 3.84
CA GLU A 292 34.42 -5.75 4.35
C GLU A 292 33.33 -5.98 5.42
N ASN A 293 33.18 -5.02 6.34
CA ASN A 293 32.20 -5.07 7.42
C ASN A 293 30.74 -4.92 6.94
N THR A 294 30.52 -4.31 5.78
CA THR A 294 29.20 -4.01 5.22
C THR A 294 28.97 -4.64 3.85
N ALA A 295 29.91 -5.45 3.35
CA ALA A 295 29.78 -6.04 2.03
C ALA A 295 28.61 -7.03 1.97
N PRO A 296 27.90 -7.12 0.84
CA PRO A 296 26.77 -8.04 0.67
C PRO A 296 27.22 -9.50 0.68
N ALA A 297 26.25 -10.41 0.73
CA ALA A 297 26.50 -11.78 0.33
C ALA A 297 26.80 -11.81 -1.18
N ARG A 298 27.73 -12.68 -1.62
CA ARG A 298 28.17 -12.66 -3.02
C ARG A 298 28.41 -14.03 -3.58
N ALA A 299 28.03 -14.21 -4.84
CA ALA A 299 28.56 -15.26 -5.71
C ALA A 299 29.38 -14.62 -6.83
N CYS A 300 30.51 -15.24 -7.18
CA CYS A 300 31.34 -14.83 -8.30
C CYS A 300 31.62 -16.05 -9.16
N VAL A 301 31.28 -16.00 -10.45
CA VAL A 301 31.40 -17.15 -11.35
C VAL A 301 31.96 -16.71 -12.70
N GLN A 302 32.70 -17.61 -13.35
CA GLN A 302 33.02 -17.47 -14.76
C GLN A 302 31.88 -18.05 -15.59
N VAL A 303 31.48 -17.34 -16.65
CA VAL A 303 30.44 -17.79 -17.58
C VAL A 303 31.00 -18.03 -18.97
N SER A 304 30.29 -18.82 -19.78
CA SER A 304 30.74 -19.14 -21.14
C SER A 304 30.75 -17.93 -22.07
N ARG A 305 29.84 -16.96 -21.85
CA ARG A 305 29.76 -15.71 -22.61
C ARG A 305 28.87 -14.70 -21.88
N LEU A 306 29.27 -13.43 -21.89
CA LEU A 306 28.48 -12.30 -21.39
C LEU A 306 27.80 -11.52 -22.52
N PRO A 307 26.70 -10.80 -22.26
CA PRO A 307 26.05 -9.95 -23.25
C PRO A 307 27.02 -8.94 -23.85
N LYS A 308 26.96 -8.75 -25.18
CA LYS A 308 27.86 -7.85 -25.94
C LYS A 308 29.36 -8.13 -25.74
N ASP A 309 29.73 -9.35 -25.34
CA ASP A 309 31.13 -9.77 -25.14
C ASP A 309 31.91 -8.89 -24.14
N VAL A 310 31.21 -8.34 -23.13
CA VAL A 310 31.86 -7.64 -22.02
C VAL A 310 32.65 -8.60 -21.13
N LEU A 311 33.52 -8.05 -20.29
CA LEU A 311 34.40 -8.81 -19.40
C LEU A 311 33.75 -9.09 -18.04
N VAL A 312 32.81 -8.23 -17.63
CA VAL A 312 32.12 -8.31 -16.33
C VAL A 312 30.67 -7.86 -16.41
N GLU A 313 29.79 -8.56 -15.70
CA GLU A 313 28.40 -8.19 -15.43
C GLU A 313 28.12 -8.34 -13.94
N ILE A 314 27.40 -7.40 -13.34
CA ILE A 314 27.03 -7.46 -11.91
C ILE A 314 25.55 -7.19 -11.73
N ASP A 315 24.86 -8.11 -11.06
CA ASP A 315 23.50 -7.88 -10.52
C ASP A 315 23.53 -7.58 -9.03
N ALA A 316 22.45 -6.99 -8.53
CA ALA A 316 22.34 -6.65 -7.12
C ALA A 316 20.90 -6.76 -6.60
N ILE A 317 20.79 -7.09 -5.31
CA ILE A 317 19.56 -6.97 -4.54
C ILE A 317 19.85 -6.01 -3.39
N ALA A 318 19.05 -4.95 -3.30
CA ALA A 318 19.08 -4.00 -2.20
C ALA A 318 17.80 -4.08 -1.35
N VAL A 319 17.88 -3.59 -0.13
CA VAL A 319 16.75 -3.47 0.79
C VAL A 319 16.67 -2.05 1.30
N ILE A 320 15.55 -1.37 1.04
CA ILE A 320 15.33 0.02 1.44
C ILE A 320 14.29 0.14 2.55
N GLY A 321 14.38 1.23 3.31
CA GLY A 321 13.36 1.66 4.26
C GLY A 321 12.19 2.29 3.52
N GLY A 322 10.98 1.81 3.78
CA GLY A 322 9.74 2.44 3.33
C GLY A 322 9.41 3.70 4.12
#